data_AF-A0A0F0L3B9-F1
#
_entry.id   AF-A0A0F0L3B9-F1
#
_cell.length_a   1.000
_cell.length_b   1.000
_cell.length_c   1.000
_cell.angle_alpha   90.00
_cell.angle_beta   90.00
_cell.angle_gamma   90.00
#
_symmetry.space_group_name_H-M   'P 1'
#
loop_
_entity.id
_entity.type
_entity.pdbx_description
1 polymer ?
#
loop_
_entity_poly.entity_id
_entity_poly.type
_entity_poly.pdbx_seq_one_letter_code
_entity_poly.pdbx_strand_id
1 'polypeptide(L)'
;MSVLVDDPQWPAHGRLWAHLVSDDTLDELHAFARAHDVPARAFDRDHYDVPEEIIPRLIMGGAQHVGGKELVRRLIASGLRVPARDRR
;
A
#
# COMPACT_ATOMS: atom_id res chain seq x y z
N MET A 1 -0.60 -13.44 -3.61
CA MET A 1 -0.58 -12.60 -4.82
C MET A 1 -1.84 -11.78 -4.87
N SER A 2 -1.81 -10.69 -4.12
CA SER A 2 -2.80 -9.64 -4.17
C SER A 2 -2.17 -8.33 -3.75
N VAL A 3 -2.55 -7.28 -4.46
CA VAL A 3 -2.36 -5.91 -3.97
C VAL A 3 -3.42 -5.65 -2.91
N LEU A 4 -3.02 -5.13 -1.76
CA LEU A 4 -3.86 -4.87 -0.60
C LEU A 4 -3.86 -3.38 -0.29
N VAL A 5 -5.02 -2.84 0.10
CA VAL A 5 -5.16 -1.47 0.62
C VAL A 5 -5.86 -1.50 1.98
N ASP A 6 -5.38 -0.70 2.95
CA ASP A 6 -6.02 -0.58 4.26
C ASP A 6 -6.98 0.61 4.37
N ASP A 7 -7.67 0.69 5.51
CA ASP A 7 -8.53 1.82 5.85
C ASP A 7 -7.69 3.12 5.96
N PRO A 8 -8.18 4.25 5.42
CA PRO A 8 -7.49 5.52 5.55
C PRO A 8 -7.56 6.02 6.99
N GLN A 9 -6.46 5.87 7.74
CA GLN A 9 -6.39 6.17 9.18
C GLN A 9 -5.33 7.21 9.54
N TRP A 10 -4.43 7.55 8.61
CA TRP A 10 -3.27 8.39 8.91
C TRP A 10 -3.51 9.84 8.47
N PRO A 11 -3.69 10.79 9.40
CA PRO A 11 -3.93 12.18 9.04
C PRO A 11 -2.63 12.89 8.63
N ALA A 12 -2.58 13.43 7.41
CA ALA A 12 -1.48 14.27 6.93
C ALA A 12 -1.94 15.20 5.80
N HIS A 13 -1.40 16.41 5.76
CA HIS A 13 -1.71 17.42 4.72
C HIS A 13 -3.21 17.71 4.53
N GLY A 14 -4.01 17.61 5.61
CA GLY A 14 -5.46 17.85 5.56
C GLY A 14 -6.28 16.70 4.96
N ARG A 15 -5.74 15.48 4.91
CA ARG A 15 -6.36 14.30 4.31
C ARG A 15 -6.08 13.07 5.16
N LEU A 16 -6.87 12.01 4.98
CA LEU A 16 -6.52 10.69 5.49
C LEU A 16 -5.74 9.90 4.44
N TRP A 17 -4.80 9.10 4.92
CA TRP A 17 -3.93 8.26 4.10
C TRP A 17 -4.07 6.80 4.54
N ALA A 18 -3.92 5.92 3.55
CA ALA A 18 -3.87 4.47 3.66
C ALA A 18 -2.56 3.96 3.06
N HIS A 19 -2.28 2.70 3.29
CA HIS A 19 -1.15 1.98 2.72
C HIS A 19 -1.62 1.03 1.63
N LEU A 20 -0.84 0.95 0.56
CA LEU A 20 -0.99 0.00 -0.52
C LEU A 20 0.25 -0.90 -0.58
N VAL A 21 0.06 -2.22 -0.53
CA VAL A 21 1.15 -3.22 -0.50
C VAL A 21 0.88 -4.36 -1.48
N SER A 22 1.91 -5.13 -1.81
CA SER A 22 1.75 -6.49 -2.36
C SER A 22 2.11 -7.50 -1.27
N ASP A 23 1.41 -8.65 -1.25
CA ASP A 23 1.77 -9.81 -0.44
C ASP A 23 2.64 -10.84 -1.18
N ASP A 24 3.24 -10.46 -2.32
CA ASP A 24 4.07 -11.34 -3.14
C ASP A 24 5.36 -10.67 -3.66
N THR A 25 5.27 -9.61 -4.48
CA THR A 25 6.45 -8.94 -5.04
C THR A 25 6.31 -7.41 -5.14
N LEU A 26 7.43 -6.70 -5.04
CA LEU A 26 7.44 -5.25 -5.28
C LEU A 26 7.18 -4.91 -6.76
N ASP A 27 7.54 -5.78 -7.69
CA ASP A 27 7.26 -5.57 -9.12
C ASP A 27 5.75 -5.54 -9.40
N GLU A 28 4.97 -6.44 -8.77
CA GLU A 28 3.51 -6.40 -8.81
C GLU A 28 2.99 -5.08 -8.24
N LEU A 29 3.47 -4.68 -7.06
CA LEU A 29 3.05 -3.43 -6.41
C LEU A 29 3.35 -2.21 -7.29
N HIS A 30 4.54 -2.13 -7.87
CA HIS A 30 4.93 -1.03 -8.75
C HIS A 30 4.14 -1.03 -10.06
N ALA A 31 3.87 -2.19 -10.65
CA ALA A 31 3.06 -2.30 -11.86
C ALA A 31 1.63 -1.82 -11.61
N PHE A 32 1.03 -2.25 -10.50
CA PHE A 32 -0.30 -1.82 -10.09
C PHE A 32 -0.35 -0.31 -9.81
N ALA A 33 0.59 0.20 -9.03
CA ALA A 33 0.71 1.63 -8.73
C ALA A 33 0.79 2.48 -10.01
N ARG A 34 1.62 2.08 -10.99
CA ARG A 34 1.72 2.77 -12.29
C ARG A 34 0.42 2.70 -13.09
N ALA A 35 -0.24 1.55 -13.13
CA ALA A 35 -1.50 1.38 -13.87
C ALA A 35 -2.65 2.23 -13.29
N HIS A 36 -2.56 2.61 -12.02
CA HIS A 36 -3.53 3.45 -11.33
C HIS A 36 -2.98 4.84 -10.98
N ASP A 37 -2.01 5.37 -11.73
CA ASP A 37 -1.47 6.72 -11.56
C ASP A 37 -1.03 7.08 -10.13
N VAL A 38 -0.61 6.10 -9.33
CA VAL A 38 -0.04 6.35 -8.01
C VAL A 38 1.39 6.88 -8.21
N PRO A 39 1.72 8.09 -7.72
CA PRO A 39 3.04 8.68 -7.96
C PRO A 39 4.16 7.81 -7.39
N ALA A 40 5.24 7.62 -8.16
CA ALA A 40 6.40 6.84 -7.69
C ALA A 40 7.00 7.38 -6.37
N ARG A 41 6.92 8.70 -6.14
CA ARG A 41 7.38 9.37 -4.91
C ARG A 41 6.59 8.99 -3.65
N ALA A 42 5.43 8.34 -3.80
CA ALA A 42 4.62 7.87 -2.68
C ALA A 42 5.06 6.49 -2.17
N PHE A 43 6.05 5.86 -2.82
CA PHE A 43 6.63 4.61 -2.37
C PHE A 43 7.62 4.83 -1.21
N ASP A 44 7.41 4.14 -0.09
CA ASP A 44 8.37 4.04 1.01
C ASP A 44 8.77 2.57 1.23
N ARG A 45 9.79 2.14 0.48
CA ARG A 45 10.52 0.86 0.57
C ARG A 45 9.73 -0.43 0.35
N ASP A 46 8.56 -0.58 0.96
CA ASP A 46 7.72 -1.79 0.94
C ASP A 46 6.22 -1.52 0.73
N HIS A 47 5.82 -0.25 0.67
CA HIS A 47 4.43 0.16 0.48
C HIS A 47 4.34 1.49 -0.25
N TYR A 48 3.15 1.83 -0.74
CA TYR A 48 2.79 3.17 -1.15
C TYR A 48 1.86 3.81 -0.14
N ASP A 49 2.08 5.09 0.17
CA ASP A 49 1.11 5.93 0.86
C ASP A 49 0.10 6.49 -0.15
N VAL A 50 -1.18 6.16 0.02
CA VAL A 50 -2.25 6.57 -0.90
C VAL A 50 -3.30 7.41 -0.16
N PRO A 51 -3.72 8.54 -0.72
CA PRO A 51 -4.73 9.38 -0.08
C PRO A 51 -6.14 8.77 -0.26
N GLU A 52 -7.03 9.04 0.70
CA GLU A 52 -8.35 8.41 0.80
C GLU A 52 -9.18 8.46 -0.49
N GLU A 53 -9.08 9.54 -1.28
CA GLU A 53 -9.92 9.72 -2.46
C GLU A 53 -9.60 8.75 -3.60
N ILE A 54 -8.41 8.16 -3.64
CA ILE A 54 -8.05 7.22 -4.71
C ILE A 54 -8.35 5.76 -4.34
N ILE A 55 -8.62 5.47 -3.06
CA ILE A 55 -8.89 4.11 -2.57
C ILE A 55 -10.01 3.41 -3.35
N PRO A 56 -11.19 4.05 -3.62
CA PRO A 56 -12.24 3.40 -4.40
C PRO A 56 -11.77 2.97 -5.79
N ARG A 57 -10.93 3.78 -6.46
CA ARG A 57 -10.34 3.45 -7.77
C ARG A 57 -9.36 2.29 -7.68
N LEU A 58 -8.56 2.22 -6.62
CA LEU A 58 -7.64 1.10 -6.39
C LEU A 58 -8.42 -0.20 -6.15
N ILE A 59 -9.50 -0.15 -5.36
CA ILE A 59 -10.37 -1.31 -5.13
C ILE A 59 -11.03 -1.78 -6.43
N MET A 60 -11.59 -0.85 -7.22
CA MET A 60 -12.13 -1.15 -8.55
C MET A 60 -11.06 -1.72 -9.49
N GLY A 61 -9.80 -1.33 -9.30
CA GLY A 61 -8.63 -1.84 -10.03
C GLY A 61 -8.19 -3.24 -9.64
N GLY A 62 -8.77 -3.82 -8.58
CA GLY A 62 -8.44 -5.16 -8.09
C GLY A 62 -7.63 -5.20 -6.80
N ALA A 63 -7.33 -4.05 -6.18
CA ALA A 63 -6.77 -4.05 -4.83
C ALA A 63 -7.79 -4.60 -3.83
N GLN A 64 -7.37 -5.53 -2.98
CA GLN A 64 -8.21 -6.06 -1.92
C GLN A 64 -8.21 -5.12 -0.72
N HIS A 65 -9.38 -4.61 -0.35
CA HIS A 65 -9.53 -3.83 0.87
C HIS A 65 -9.48 -4.76 2.09
N VAL A 66 -8.58 -4.46 3.03
CA VAL A 66 -8.37 -5.24 4.27
C VAL A 66 -8.16 -4.29 5.44
N GLY A 67 -8.33 -4.75 6.68
CA GLY A 67 -7.96 -3.94 7.84
C GLY A 67 -6.43 -3.81 7.98
N GLY A 68 -5.95 -2.70 8.53
CA GLY A 68 -4.50 -2.43 8.66
C GLY A 68 -3.70 -3.52 9.39
N LYS A 69 -4.30 -4.20 10.39
CA LYS A 69 -3.65 -5.35 11.07
C LYS A 69 -3.43 -6.53 10.13
N GLU A 70 -4.39 -6.81 9.26
CA GLU A 70 -4.30 -7.90 8.28
C GLU A 70 -3.30 -7.54 7.18
N LEU A 71 -3.33 -6.29 6.70
CA LEU A 71 -2.35 -5.78 5.73
C LEU A 71 -0.91 -5.99 6.22
N VAL A 72 -0.62 -5.54 7.43
CA VAL A 72 0.72 -5.70 8.03
C VAL A 72 1.09 -7.17 8.21
N ARG A 73 0.14 -8.02 8.63
CA ARG A 73 0.39 -9.46 8.78
C ARG A 73 0.79 -10.11 7.47
N ARG A 74 0.09 -9.81 6.37
CA ARG A 74 0.39 -10.36 5.04
C ARG A 74 1.70 -9.80 4.48
N LEU A 75 1.98 -8.51 4.67
CA LEU A 75 3.25 -7.91 4.27
C LEU A 75 4.46 -8.51 5.02
N ILE A 76 4.30 -8.87 6.29
CA ILE A 76 5.35 -9.58 7.04
C ILE A 76 5.49 -11.01 6.50
N ALA A 77 4.38 -11.72 6.27
CA ALA A 77 4.40 -13.08 5.77
C ALA A 77 4.99 -13.21 4.35
N SER A 78 4.88 -12.17 3.51
CA SER A 78 5.49 -12.13 2.18
C SER A 78 7.01 -11.95 2.22
N GLY A 79 7.58 -11.53 3.35
CA GLY A 79 9.00 -11.23 3.48
C GLY A 79 9.41 -9.87 2.89
N LEU A 80 8.47 -9.07 2.37
CA LEU A 80 8.77 -7.76 1.79
C LEU A 80 8.90 -6.64 2.84
N ARG A 81 8.35 -6.81 4.05
CA ARG A 81 8.38 -5.78 5.10
C ARG A 81 9.82 -5.35 5.40
N VAL A 82 10.11 -4.06 5.28
CA VAL A 82 11.37 -3.42 5.71
C VAL A 82 11.21 -2.78 7.10
N PRO A 83 11.70 -3.43 8.18
CA PRO A 83 11.49 -2.97 9.55
C PRO A 83 12.01 -1.56 9.78
N ALA A 84 11.35 -0.79 10.66
CA ALA A 84 11.74 0.59 10.94
C ALA A 84 13.21 0.76 11.36
N ARG A 85 13.77 -0.21 12.10
CA ARG A 85 15.20 -0.22 12.49
C ARG A 85 16.18 -0.34 11.30
N ASP A 86 15.71 -0.88 10.18
CA ASP A 86 16.50 -1.12 8.98
C ASP A 86 16.31 0.03 7.96
N ARG A 87 15.47 1.02 8.31
CA ARG A 87 15.27 2.27 7.57
C ARG A 87 16.42 3.24 7.88
N ARG A 88 17.59 2.96 7.30
CA ARG A 88 18.74 3.87 7.30
C ARG A 88 18.56 5.01 6.30
#